data_AF-A0A2T6FPY7-F1
#
_entry.id   AF-A0A2T6FPY7-F1
#
_cell.length_a   1.000
_cell.length_b   1.000
_cell.length_c   1.000
_cell.angle_alpha   90.00
_cell.angle_beta   90.00
_cell.angle_gamma   90.00
#
_symmetry.space_group_name_H-M   'P 1'
#
loop_
_entity.id
_entity.type
_entity.pdbx_description
1 polymer ?
#
loop_
_entity_poly.entity_id
_entity_poly.type
_entity_poly.pdbx_seq_one_letter_code
_entity_poly.pdbx_strand_id
1 'polypeptide(L)'
;MNSLQSTAQAMSIREENDQRVYRWSFLLEQGRSELHLHQWFIASSYYQQAMLVAESLFIASPCRSCALRCYMRTLIEYAYVLCKISGPESLDLLQEVATLTLSSYAPMPCIDKVLEPLTRLKRNSDIERDLWINQLLAEDAIHKHQLH
;
A
#
# COMPACT_ATOMS: atom_id res chain seq x y z
N MET A 1 -15.15 33.39 -19.01
CA MET A 1 -15.72 32.04 -19.21
C MET A 1 -14.76 30.88 -18.87
N ASN A 2 -13.44 31.10 -18.73
CA ASN A 2 -12.47 30.03 -18.45
C ASN A 2 -12.38 29.56 -16.98
N SER A 3 -12.84 30.35 -15.99
CA SER A 3 -12.69 29.94 -14.58
C SER A 3 -13.68 28.87 -14.14
N LEU A 4 -14.90 28.85 -14.70
CA LEU A 4 -15.95 27.90 -14.33
C LEU A 4 -15.67 26.48 -14.85
N GLN A 5 -15.12 26.35 -16.06
CA GLN A 5 -14.67 25.06 -16.62
C GLN A 5 -13.49 24.49 -15.83
N SER A 6 -12.57 25.34 -15.39
CA SER A 6 -11.43 24.94 -14.55
C SER A 6 -11.86 24.44 -13.16
N THR A 7 -12.85 25.09 -12.52
CA THR A 7 -13.39 24.62 -11.25
C THR A 7 -14.17 23.31 -11.36
N ALA A 8 -14.97 23.13 -12.42
CA ALA A 8 -15.72 21.89 -12.62
C ALA A 8 -14.78 20.68 -12.84
N GLN A 9 -13.70 20.88 -13.60
CA GLN A 9 -12.70 19.84 -13.82
C GLN A 9 -11.91 19.50 -12.55
N ALA A 10 -11.56 20.50 -11.73
CA ALA A 10 -10.90 20.28 -10.45
C ALA A 10 -11.80 19.52 -9.45
N MET A 11 -13.10 19.80 -9.44
CA MET A 11 -14.07 19.07 -8.62
C MET A 11 -14.19 17.60 -9.05
N SER A 12 -14.28 17.32 -10.35
CA SER A 12 -14.35 15.96 -10.88
C SER A 12 -13.09 15.14 -10.54
N ILE A 13 -11.89 15.71 -10.65
CA ILE A 13 -10.64 15.03 -10.27
C ILE A 13 -10.60 14.72 -8.77
N ARG A 14 -11.13 15.63 -7.94
CA ARG A 14 -11.21 15.41 -6.50
C ARG A 14 -12.16 14.26 -6.16
N GLU A 15 -13.36 14.24 -6.74
CA GLU A 15 -14.34 13.18 -6.53
C GLU A 15 -13.80 11.80 -6.96
N GLU A 16 -13.11 11.72 -8.10
CA GLU A 16 -12.46 10.49 -8.54
C GLU A 16 -11.38 10.03 -7.56
N ASN A 17 -10.58 10.95 -7.03
CA ASN A 17 -9.54 10.60 -6.05
C ASN A 17 -10.16 10.14 -4.72
N ASP A 18 -11.23 10.78 -4.26
CA ASP A 18 -11.95 10.36 -3.06
C ASP A 18 -12.53 8.95 -3.23
N GLN A 19 -13.08 8.62 -4.41
CA GLN A 19 -13.53 7.27 -4.74
C GLN A 19 -12.39 6.25 -4.76
N ARG A 20 -11.23 6.60 -5.33
CA ARG A 20 -10.04 5.73 -5.33
C ARG A 20 -9.53 5.49 -3.90
N VAL A 21 -9.48 6.52 -3.06
CA VAL A 21 -9.09 6.38 -1.64
C VAL A 21 -10.07 5.50 -0.88
N TYR A 22 -11.38 5.69 -1.08
CA TYR A 22 -12.41 4.83 -0.49
C TYR A 22 -12.24 3.37 -0.91
N ARG A 23 -12.07 3.13 -2.22
CA ARG A 23 -11.87 1.78 -2.76
C ARG A 23 -10.61 1.13 -2.22
N TRP A 24 -9.51 1.87 -2.15
CA TRP A 24 -8.25 1.39 -1.55
C TRP A 24 -8.46 1.02 -0.08
N SER A 25 -9.06 1.90 0.72
CA SER A 25 -9.30 1.65 2.15
C SER A 25 -10.17 0.42 2.37
N PHE A 26 -11.25 0.27 1.59
CA PHE A 26 -12.12 -0.90 1.66
C PHE A 26 -11.35 -2.19 1.36
N LEU A 27 -10.58 -2.23 0.26
CA LEU A 27 -9.80 -3.41 -0.12
C LEU A 27 -8.74 -3.76 0.93
N LEU A 28 -8.08 -2.76 1.49
CA LEU A 28 -7.08 -2.96 2.53
C LEU A 28 -7.71 -3.55 3.80
N GLU A 29 -8.88 -3.06 4.20
CA GLU A 29 -9.61 -3.60 5.36
C GLU A 29 -10.07 -5.04 5.14
N GLN A 30 -10.56 -5.38 3.93
CA GLN A 30 -10.86 -6.77 3.59
C GLN A 30 -9.60 -7.65 3.63
N GLY A 31 -8.49 -7.18 3.04
CA GLY A 31 -7.21 -7.89 3.08
C GLY A 31 -6.72 -8.16 4.51
N ARG A 32 -6.88 -7.19 5.41
CA ARG A 32 -6.55 -7.33 6.84
C ARG A 32 -7.46 -8.30 7.57
N SER A 33 -8.76 -8.25 7.30
CA SER A 33 -9.72 -9.22 7.87
C SER A 33 -9.31 -10.66 7.52
N GLU A 34 -9.02 -10.92 6.25
CA GLU A 34 -8.58 -12.24 5.79
C GLU A 34 -7.18 -12.63 6.31
N LEU A 35 -6.27 -11.65 6.47
CA LEU A 35 -4.97 -11.84 7.10
C LEU A 35 -5.13 -12.32 8.55
N HIS A 36 -6.02 -11.69 9.34
CA HIS A 36 -6.29 -12.10 10.72
C HIS A 36 -6.93 -13.48 10.83
N LEU A 37 -7.69 -13.89 9.81
CA LEU A 37 -8.26 -15.23 9.70
C LEU A 37 -7.29 -16.26 9.08
N HIS A 38 -6.06 -15.87 8.78
CA HIS A 38 -5.04 -16.69 8.11
C HIS A 38 -5.47 -17.24 6.74
N GLN A 39 -6.41 -16.57 6.07
CA GLN A 39 -6.87 -16.90 4.71
C GLN A 39 -5.93 -16.29 3.67
N TRP A 40 -4.68 -16.76 3.64
CA TRP A 40 -3.56 -16.10 2.93
C TRP A 40 -3.84 -15.84 1.45
N PHE A 41 -4.40 -16.81 0.73
CA PHE A 41 -4.71 -16.66 -0.70
C PHE A 41 -5.80 -15.61 -0.95
N ILE A 42 -6.81 -15.52 -0.07
CA ILE A 42 -7.89 -14.54 -0.18
C ILE A 42 -7.34 -13.15 0.16
N ALA A 43 -6.57 -13.04 1.25
CA ALA A 43 -5.88 -11.81 1.63
C ALA A 43 -4.99 -11.29 0.49
N SER A 44 -4.22 -12.18 -0.15
CA SER A 44 -3.36 -11.87 -1.30
C SER A 44 -4.14 -11.23 -2.46
N SER A 45 -5.32 -11.76 -2.80
CA SER A 45 -6.18 -11.19 -3.84
C SER A 45 -6.65 -9.76 -3.51
N TYR A 46 -7.05 -9.52 -2.26
CA TYR A 46 -7.43 -8.18 -1.82
C TYR A 46 -6.26 -7.20 -1.83
N TYR A 47 -5.09 -7.62 -1.34
CA TYR A 47 -3.89 -6.79 -1.36
C TYR A 47 -3.40 -6.49 -2.77
N GLN A 48 -3.45 -7.46 -3.69
CA GLN A 48 -3.12 -7.23 -5.09
C GLN A 48 -4.05 -6.17 -5.71
N GLN A 49 -5.36 -6.28 -5.48
CA GLN A 49 -6.31 -5.26 -5.94
C GLN A 49 -6.06 -3.90 -5.29
N ALA A 50 -5.79 -3.86 -3.98
CA ALA A 50 -5.46 -2.63 -3.27
C ALA A 50 -4.18 -2.00 -3.81
N MET A 51 -3.21 -2.81 -4.26
CA MET A 51 -1.94 -2.37 -4.81
C MET A 51 -2.16 -1.63 -6.13
N LEU A 52 -2.96 -2.19 -7.03
CA LEU A 52 -3.35 -1.53 -8.29
C LEU A 52 -4.05 -0.19 -8.06
N VAL A 53 -4.94 -0.11 -7.06
CA VAL A 53 -5.60 1.15 -6.71
C VAL A 53 -4.58 2.13 -6.11
N ALA A 54 -3.67 1.69 -5.25
CA ALA A 54 -2.63 2.52 -4.66
C ALA A 54 -1.65 3.06 -5.71
N GLU A 55 -1.29 2.27 -6.72
CA GLU A 55 -0.50 2.70 -7.88
C GLU A 55 -1.23 3.79 -8.67
N SER A 56 -2.53 3.62 -8.91
CA SER A 56 -3.34 4.64 -9.59
C SER A 56 -3.42 5.94 -8.77
N LEU A 57 -3.55 5.86 -7.45
CA LEU A 57 -3.50 7.01 -6.54
C LEU A 57 -2.11 7.65 -6.56
N PHE A 58 -1.05 6.85 -6.60
CA PHE A 58 0.32 7.33 -6.67
C PHE A 58 0.56 8.16 -7.93
N ILE A 59 -0.08 7.80 -9.03
CA ILE A 59 -0.02 8.52 -10.30
C ILE A 59 -0.91 9.77 -10.31
N ALA A 60 -2.17 9.65 -9.89
CA ALA A 60 -3.21 10.67 -10.08
C ALA A 60 -3.41 11.64 -8.90
N SER A 61 -2.94 11.31 -7.69
CA SER A 61 -3.24 12.11 -6.50
C SER A 61 -2.43 13.41 -6.44
N PRO A 62 -3.05 14.54 -6.08
CA PRO A 62 -2.34 15.80 -5.84
C PRO A 62 -1.45 15.73 -4.59
N CYS A 63 -1.79 14.90 -3.58
CA CYS A 63 -0.97 14.70 -2.39
C CYS A 63 -0.03 13.49 -2.56
N ARG A 64 1.19 13.74 -3.06
CA ARG A 64 2.20 12.68 -3.27
C ARG A 64 2.55 11.93 -1.99
N SER A 65 2.69 12.62 -0.87
CA SER A 65 3.00 12.00 0.42
C SER A 65 1.89 11.06 0.90
N CYS A 66 0.62 11.44 0.68
CA CYS A 66 -0.53 10.61 1.02
C CYS A 66 -0.58 9.36 0.15
N ALA A 67 -0.35 9.51 -1.15
CA ALA A 67 -0.36 8.40 -2.08
C ALA A 67 0.83 7.45 -1.85
N LEU A 68 2.02 7.97 -1.54
CA LEU A 68 3.18 7.17 -1.15
C LEU A 68 2.86 6.34 0.10
N ARG A 69 2.20 6.94 1.09
CA ARG A 69 1.79 6.23 2.31
C ARG A 69 0.83 5.08 1.99
N CYS A 70 -0.19 5.32 1.16
CA CYS A 70 -1.14 4.28 0.75
C CYS A 70 -0.42 3.14 0.03
N TYR A 71 0.46 3.49 -0.91
CA TYR A 71 1.27 2.54 -1.67
C TYR A 71 2.18 1.69 -0.78
N MET A 72 3.00 2.34 0.04
CA MET A 72 3.94 1.66 0.94
C MET A 72 3.22 0.79 1.97
N ARG A 73 2.05 1.23 2.46
CA ARG A 73 1.23 0.45 3.37
C ARG A 73 0.77 -0.85 2.73
N THR A 74 0.15 -0.77 1.55
CA THR A 74 -0.29 -1.95 0.82
C THR A 74 0.89 -2.85 0.46
N LEU A 75 2.00 -2.28 -0.02
CA LEU A 75 3.18 -3.02 -0.44
C LEU A 75 3.75 -3.89 0.69
N ILE A 76 3.86 -3.33 1.90
CA ILE A 76 4.41 -4.04 3.07
C ILE A 76 3.48 -5.17 3.52
N GLU A 77 2.18 -4.90 3.65
CA GLU A 77 1.21 -5.91 4.07
C GLU A 77 1.06 -7.02 3.02
N TYR A 78 1.10 -6.66 1.74
CA TYR A 78 1.08 -7.62 0.65
C TYR A 78 2.33 -8.51 0.64
N ALA A 79 3.52 -7.90 0.77
CA ALA A 79 4.79 -8.61 0.86
C ALA A 79 4.77 -9.65 1.99
N TYR A 80 4.25 -9.28 3.16
CA TYR A 80 4.09 -10.23 4.25
C TYR A 80 3.20 -11.42 3.88
N VAL A 81 2.04 -11.18 3.27
CA VAL A 81 1.15 -12.26 2.83
C VAL A 81 1.83 -13.15 1.79
N LEU A 82 2.58 -12.59 0.84
CA LEU A 82 3.34 -13.36 -0.13
C LEU A 82 4.40 -14.25 0.55
N CYS A 83 5.06 -13.77 1.60
CA CYS A 83 5.97 -14.58 2.40
C CYS A 83 5.27 -15.80 3.01
N LYS A 84 4.01 -15.65 3.48
CA LYS A 84 3.22 -16.75 4.04
C LYS A 84 2.77 -17.79 3.02
N ILE A 85 2.63 -17.40 1.75
CA ILE A 85 2.17 -18.29 0.67
C ILE A 85 3.36 -19.00 0.00
N SER A 86 4.40 -18.23 -0.36
CA SER A 86 5.42 -18.66 -1.32
C SER A 86 6.85 -18.43 -0.84
N GLY A 87 7.04 -17.98 0.40
CA GLY A 87 8.37 -17.69 0.94
C GLY A 87 8.92 -16.31 0.54
N PRO A 88 10.02 -15.87 1.17
CA PRO A 88 10.61 -14.53 0.98
C PRO A 88 11.19 -14.28 -0.41
N GLU A 89 11.47 -15.32 -1.19
CA GLU A 89 11.96 -15.21 -2.56
C GLU A 89 10.92 -14.57 -3.48
N SER A 90 9.62 -14.71 -3.16
CA SER A 90 8.54 -14.04 -3.88
C SER A 90 8.60 -12.51 -3.83
N LEU A 91 9.37 -11.95 -2.89
CA LEU A 91 9.54 -10.50 -2.77
C LEU A 91 10.43 -9.90 -3.85
N ASP A 92 11.21 -10.70 -4.59
CA ASP A 92 12.09 -10.18 -5.64
C ASP A 92 11.30 -9.51 -6.76
N LEU A 93 10.26 -10.20 -7.26
CA LEU A 93 9.38 -9.63 -8.28
C LEU A 93 8.62 -8.41 -7.74
N LEU A 94 8.16 -8.46 -6.48
CA LEU A 94 7.43 -7.36 -5.88
C LEU A 94 8.33 -6.12 -5.70
N GLN A 95 9.60 -6.31 -5.35
CA GLN A 95 10.58 -5.24 -5.23
C GLN A 95 10.94 -4.65 -6.60
N GLU A 96 11.03 -5.46 -7.65
CA GLU A 96 11.22 -4.98 -9.03
C GLU A 96 10.05 -4.08 -9.46
N VAL A 97 8.81 -4.55 -9.30
CA VAL A 97 7.60 -3.77 -9.60
C VAL A 97 7.58 -2.47 -8.81
N ALA A 98 7.91 -2.52 -7.51
CA ALA A 98 7.92 -1.32 -6.68
C ALA A 98 9.00 -0.32 -7.07
N THR A 99 10.17 -0.80 -7.47
CA THR A 99 11.25 0.04 -7.99
C THR A 99 10.80 0.75 -9.26
N LEU A 100 10.17 0.03 -10.19
CA LEU A 100 9.64 0.61 -11.42
C LEU A 100 8.58 1.68 -11.13
N THR A 101 7.61 1.40 -10.28
CA THR A 101 6.57 2.37 -9.90
C THR A 101 7.17 3.63 -9.28
N LEU A 102 8.15 3.50 -8.38
CA LEU A 102 8.78 4.62 -7.69
C LEU A 102 9.80 5.39 -8.55
N SER A 103 10.40 4.75 -9.56
CA SER A 103 11.44 5.34 -10.44
C SER A 103 10.99 6.60 -11.17
N SER A 104 9.69 6.71 -11.44
CA SER A 104 9.12 7.91 -12.07
C SER A 104 8.98 9.12 -11.13
N TYR A 105 9.28 8.95 -9.83
CA TYR A 105 9.03 9.97 -8.80
C TYR A 105 10.24 10.35 -7.95
N ALA A 106 11.19 9.43 -7.77
CA ALA A 106 12.34 9.66 -6.90
C ALA A 106 13.61 9.06 -7.51
N PRO A 107 14.80 9.63 -7.22
CA PRO A 107 16.06 9.03 -7.63
C PRO A 107 16.30 7.72 -6.85
N MET A 108 17.05 6.79 -7.45
CA MET A 108 17.32 5.46 -6.88
C MET A 108 17.74 5.43 -5.40
N PRO A 109 18.63 6.30 -4.90
CA PRO A 109 19.01 6.29 -3.48
C PRO A 109 17.84 6.58 -2.52
N CYS A 110 16.82 7.30 -2.97
CA CYS A 110 15.60 7.52 -2.21
C CYS A 110 14.69 6.29 -2.26
N ILE A 111 14.60 5.64 -3.42
CA ILE A 111 13.83 4.41 -3.63
C ILE A 111 14.36 3.30 -2.73
N ASP A 112 15.67 3.09 -2.70
CA ASP A 112 16.31 2.07 -1.87
C ASP A 112 15.96 2.25 -0.38
N LYS A 113 15.97 3.50 0.11
CA LYS A 113 15.56 3.83 1.49
C LYS A 113 14.08 3.56 1.73
N VAL A 114 13.23 3.92 0.77
CA VAL A 114 11.78 3.69 0.86
C VAL A 114 11.46 2.19 0.85
N LEU A 115 12.22 1.38 0.10
CA LEU A 115 12.04 -0.07 -0.01
C LEU A 115 12.82 -0.87 1.04
N GLU A 116 13.55 -0.23 1.96
CA GLU A 116 14.21 -0.91 3.09
C GLU A 116 13.26 -1.86 3.86
N PRO A 117 11.98 -1.51 4.12
CA PRO A 117 11.05 -2.41 4.79
C PRO A 117 10.84 -3.76 4.06
N LEU A 118 10.87 -3.79 2.72
CA LEU A 118 10.79 -5.05 1.96
C LEU A 118 12.08 -5.86 2.10
N THR A 119 13.22 -5.17 2.07
CA THR A 119 14.53 -5.81 2.29
C THR A 119 14.59 -6.45 3.69
N ARG A 120 14.03 -5.78 4.70
CA ARG A 120 13.88 -6.31 6.06
C ARG A 120 12.96 -7.53 6.08
N LEU A 121 11.78 -7.46 5.46
CA LEU A 121 10.88 -8.63 5.35
C LEU A 121 11.60 -9.83 4.74
N LYS A 122 12.35 -9.64 3.66
CA LYS A 122 13.07 -10.73 3.00
C LYS A 122 14.07 -11.42 3.92
N ARG A 123 14.78 -10.66 4.76
CA ARG A 123 15.86 -11.15 5.63
C ARG A 123 15.37 -11.71 6.97
N ASN A 124 14.27 -11.17 7.49
CA ASN A 124 13.74 -11.56 8.79
C ASN A 124 13.27 -13.01 8.78
N SER A 125 13.38 -13.69 9.92
CA SER A 125 12.71 -14.96 10.18
C SER A 125 11.18 -14.79 10.18
N ASP A 126 10.45 -15.90 10.06
CA ASP A 126 8.98 -15.87 10.06
C ASP A 126 8.41 -15.22 11.34
N ILE A 127 9.00 -15.53 12.50
CA ILE A 127 8.61 -14.95 13.79
C ILE A 127 8.84 -13.43 13.81
N GLU A 128 9.97 -12.96 13.31
CA GLU A 128 10.28 -11.52 13.25
C GLU A 128 9.34 -10.76 12.30
N ARG A 129 8.94 -11.40 11.19
CA ARG A 129 7.93 -10.83 10.28
C ARG A 129 6.58 -10.71 10.97
N ASP A 130 6.14 -11.75 11.66
CA ASP A 130 4.87 -11.78 12.39
C ASP A 130 4.81 -10.70 13.46
N LEU A 131 5.86 -10.59 14.28
CA LEU A 131 5.96 -9.57 15.32
C LEU A 131 5.89 -8.17 14.72
N TRP A 132 6.64 -7.91 13.65
CA TRP A 132 6.68 -6.59 13.02
C TRP A 132 5.33 -6.20 12.41
N ILE A 133 4.67 -7.10 11.67
CA ILE A 133 3.37 -6.81 11.07
C ILE A 133 2.29 -6.65 12.13
N ASN A 134 2.31 -7.45 13.20
CA ASN A 134 1.36 -7.29 14.30
C ASN A 134 1.55 -5.96 15.03
N GLN A 135 2.79 -5.50 15.25
CA GLN A 135 3.06 -4.16 15.80
C GLN A 135 2.50 -3.08 14.88
N LEU A 136 2.74 -3.19 13.59
CA LEU A 136 2.28 -2.26 12.57
C LEU A 136 0.75 -2.10 12.55
N LEU A 137 0.02 -3.23 12.65
CA LEU A 137 -1.44 -3.26 12.68
C LEU A 137 -2.00 -2.79 14.04
N ALA A 138 -1.32 -3.10 15.15
CA ALA A 138 -1.71 -2.62 16.46
C ALA A 138 -1.59 -1.10 16.58
N GLU A 139 -0.50 -0.52 16.08
CA GLU A 139 -0.33 0.94 16.01
C GLU A 139 -1.44 1.60 15.19
N ASP A 140 -1.87 1.00 14.08
CA ASP A 140 -3.01 1.48 13.29
C ASP A 140 -4.32 1.47 14.07
N ALA A 141 -4.59 0.37 14.78
CA ALA A 141 -5.81 0.24 15.57
C ALA A 141 -5.88 1.30 16.67
N ILE A 142 -4.75 1.58 17.34
CA ILE A 142 -4.65 2.63 18.36
C ILE A 142 -4.91 4.01 17.75
N HIS A 143 -4.26 4.35 16.64
CA HIS A 143 -4.47 5.65 15.99
C HIS A 143 -5.91 5.83 15.50
N LYS A 144 -6.54 4.78 14.96
CA LYS A 144 -7.97 4.83 14.57
C LYS A 144 -8.87 5.06 15.79
N HIS A 145 -8.63 4.38 16.91
CA HIS A 145 -9.42 4.54 18.14
C HIS A 145 -9.24 5.91 18.83
N GLN A 146 -8.11 6.59 18.62
CA GLN A 146 -7.87 7.93 19.16
C GLN A 146 -8.54 9.05 18.35
N LEU A 147 -8.98 8.75 17.13
CA LEU A 147 -9.64 9.70 16.22
C LEU A 147 -11.18 9.61 16.24
N HIS A 148 -11.73 8.69 17.03
CA HIS A 148 -13.17 8.48 17.27
C HIS A 148 -13.53 8.79 18.73
#